data_AF-A0A7X4B908-F1
#
_entry.id   AF-A0A7X4B908-F1
#
_cell.length_a   1.000
_cell.length_b   1.000
_cell.length_c   1.000
_cell.angle_alpha   90.00
_cell.angle_beta   90.00
_cell.angle_gamma   90.00
#
_symmetry.space_group_name_H-M   'P 1'
#
loop_
_entity.id
_entity.type
_entity.pdbx_description
1 polymer ?
#
loop_
_entity_poly.entity_id
_entity_poly.type
_entity_poly.pdbx_seq_one_letter_code
_entity_poly.pdbx_strand_id
1 'polypeptide(L)'
;MFLRKYWLPITVFIVAICAVGLYLLSIQTPKAPIVIYKPVDVEKPVAKPPPPGADPNGHWHGDEWHDEPHEADQPPAAPAVSGSVPPGAVTKPDFPPVDANDDPVAAAYKRLDYIAKNPYAWGGGHSERATQLIAELMPPPVLVHHDDGEEVYALMEELIVENDPRAAAVLITNICEGSIAGHSMFDGLVAIGPPAVPYILPYLREDNVWAGMAAQFLSRIAVDYPSDLGGIVDHIIIPKITEIAGDENFERYGSGTVIDAKKALSLLGR
;
A
#
# COMPACT_ATOMS: atom_id res chain seq x y z
N MET A 1 -45.61 -33.24 -41.97
CA MET A 1 -44.19 -33.42 -42.40
C MET A 1 -43.23 -32.39 -41.81
N PHE A 2 -43.68 -31.19 -41.43
CA PHE A 2 -42.80 -30.13 -40.90
C PHE A 2 -42.11 -30.50 -39.56
N LEU A 3 -42.78 -31.15 -38.60
CA LEU A 3 -42.18 -31.45 -37.29
C LEU A 3 -40.98 -32.41 -37.32
N ARG A 4 -40.87 -33.31 -38.31
CA ARG A 4 -39.75 -34.27 -38.35
C ARG A 4 -38.44 -33.68 -38.87
N LYS A 5 -38.52 -32.63 -39.70
CA LYS A 5 -37.34 -32.02 -40.34
C LYS A 5 -36.53 -31.14 -39.38
N TYR A 6 -37.20 -30.53 -38.39
CA TYR A 6 -36.55 -29.64 -37.43
C TYR A 6 -36.15 -30.31 -36.11
N TRP A 7 -36.44 -31.60 -35.94
CA TRP A 7 -36.15 -32.30 -34.69
C TRP A 7 -34.65 -32.37 -34.40
N LEU A 8 -33.84 -32.61 -35.43
CA LEU A 8 -32.37 -32.66 -35.30
C LEU A 8 -31.73 -31.31 -34.94
N PRO A 9 -32.03 -30.18 -35.63
CA PRO A 9 -31.46 -28.89 -35.23
C PRO A 9 -31.97 -28.41 -33.86
N ILE A 10 -33.22 -28.74 -33.48
CA ILE A 10 -33.76 -28.38 -32.16
C ILE A 10 -33.02 -29.12 -31.04
N THR A 11 -32.75 -30.43 -31.18
CA THR A 11 -32.03 -31.17 -30.15
C THR A 11 -30.58 -30.68 -30.00
N VAL A 12 -29.89 -30.38 -31.11
CA VAL A 12 -28.54 -29.81 -31.06
C VAL A 12 -28.55 -28.45 -30.36
N PHE A 13 -29.55 -27.60 -30.63
CA PHE A 13 -29.66 -26.29 -29.99
C PHE A 13 -29.90 -26.39 -28.47
N ILE A 14 -30.75 -27.33 -28.02
CA ILE A 14 -31.00 -27.56 -26.59
C ILE A 14 -29.72 -28.04 -25.89
N VAL A 15 -28.99 -28.98 -26.49
CA VAL A 15 -27.72 -29.49 -25.92
C VAL A 15 -26.68 -28.37 -25.80
N ALA A 16 -26.59 -27.48 -26.79
CA ALA A 16 -25.69 -26.34 -26.74
C ALA A 16 -26.04 -25.37 -25.59
N ILE A 17 -27.33 -25.05 -25.39
CA ILE A 17 -27.78 -24.21 -24.27
C ILE A 17 -27.45 -24.87 -22.93
N CYS A 18 -27.70 -26.17 -22.78
CA CYS A 18 -27.38 -26.90 -21.56
C CYS A 18 -25.86 -26.90 -21.28
N ALA A 19 -25.02 -27.12 -22.30
CA ALA A 19 -23.57 -27.10 -22.14
C ALA A 19 -23.05 -25.72 -21.72
N VAL A 20 -23.54 -24.65 -22.34
CA VAL A 20 -23.19 -23.27 -21.96
C VAL A 20 -23.70 -22.93 -20.56
N GLY A 21 -24.92 -23.33 -20.21
CA GLY A 21 -25.48 -23.10 -18.88
C GLY A 21 -24.69 -23.80 -17.78
N LEU A 22 -24.28 -25.05 -18.01
CA LEU A 22 -23.43 -25.80 -17.08
C LEU A 22 -22.03 -25.20 -16.97
N TYR A 23 -21.45 -24.74 -18.09
CA TYR A 23 -20.17 -24.04 -18.09
C TYR A 23 -20.24 -22.75 -17.26
N LEU A 24 -21.27 -21.93 -17.46
CA LEU A 24 -21.49 -20.69 -16.69
C LEU A 24 -21.75 -20.95 -15.20
N LEU A 25 -22.43 -22.05 -14.85
CA LEU A 25 -22.58 -22.48 -13.46
C LEU A 25 -21.25 -22.93 -12.84
N SER A 26 -20.38 -23.59 -13.63
CA SER A 26 -19.10 -24.09 -13.14
C SER A 26 -18.08 -22.99 -12.84
N ILE A 27 -18.21 -21.81 -13.46
CA ILE A 27 -17.37 -20.65 -13.19
C ILE A 27 -17.91 -19.74 -12.09
N GLN A 28 -19.12 -19.99 -11.57
CA GLN A 28 -19.62 -19.26 -10.39
C GLN A 28 -18.87 -19.76 -9.16
N THR A 29 -18.02 -18.89 -8.61
CA THR A 29 -17.39 -19.12 -7.32
C THR A 29 -18.49 -19.38 -6.28
N PRO A 30 -18.39 -20.46 -5.48
CA PRO A 30 -19.39 -20.74 -4.45
C PRO A 30 -19.54 -19.50 -3.57
N LYS A 31 -20.78 -19.05 -3.37
CA LYS A 31 -21.06 -17.92 -2.48
C LYS A 31 -20.41 -18.21 -1.14
N ALA A 32 -19.60 -17.27 -0.65
CA ALA A 32 -18.96 -17.40 0.65
C ALA A 32 -20.02 -17.80 1.69
N PRO A 33 -19.72 -18.77 2.56
CA PRO A 33 -20.66 -19.21 3.58
C PRO A 33 -21.10 -17.99 4.40
N ILE A 34 -22.41 -17.81 4.54
CA ILE A 34 -22.97 -16.72 5.35
C ILE A 34 -22.58 -17.03 6.80
N VAL A 35 -21.53 -16.37 7.28
CA VAL A 35 -21.13 -16.42 8.67
C VAL A 35 -22.15 -15.59 9.44
N ILE A 36 -23.15 -16.28 10.00
CA ILE A 36 -24.10 -15.66 10.93
C ILE A 36 -23.34 -15.43 12.22
N TYR A 37 -22.75 -14.24 12.36
CA TYR A 37 -22.28 -13.76 13.64
C TYR A 37 -23.51 -13.57 14.54
N LYS A 38 -23.77 -14.54 15.41
CA LYS A 38 -24.64 -14.27 16.56
C LYS A 38 -24.01 -13.08 17.29
N PRO A 39 -24.74 -11.99 17.55
CA PRO A 39 -24.25 -10.96 18.43
C PRO A 39 -24.01 -11.63 19.78
N VAL A 40 -22.74 -11.87 20.08
CA VAL A 40 -22.31 -12.07 21.45
C VAL A 40 -22.56 -10.71 22.09
N ASP A 41 -23.37 -10.65 23.14
CA ASP A 41 -23.40 -9.50 24.02
C ASP A 41 -22.01 -9.40 24.66
N VAL A 42 -21.10 -8.74 23.94
CA VAL A 42 -19.80 -8.37 24.45
C VAL A 42 -20.12 -7.28 25.47
N GLU A 43 -20.00 -7.62 26.75
CA GLU A 43 -19.98 -6.62 27.82
C GLU A 43 -19.05 -5.50 27.36
N LYS A 44 -19.61 -4.30 27.17
CA LYS A 44 -18.82 -3.14 26.74
C LYS A 44 -17.61 -3.07 27.67
N PRO A 45 -16.37 -3.14 27.12
CA PRO A 45 -15.19 -3.01 27.96
C PRO A 45 -15.32 -1.69 28.71
N VAL A 46 -15.40 -1.77 30.03
CA VAL A 46 -15.43 -0.60 30.88
C VAL A 46 -14.06 0.05 30.69
N ALA A 47 -14.03 1.20 30.01
CA ALA A 47 -12.81 1.94 29.80
C ALA A 47 -12.12 2.16 31.15
N LYS A 48 -10.87 1.71 31.28
CA LYS A 48 -10.10 1.91 32.51
C LYS A 48 -9.96 3.42 32.73
N PRO A 49 -10.32 3.95 33.91
CA PRO A 49 -10.12 5.36 34.19
C PRO A 49 -8.62 5.68 34.23
N PRO A 50 -8.19 6.89 33.81
CA PRO A 50 -6.80 7.30 33.90
C PRO A 50 -6.26 7.16 35.33
N PRO A 51 -4.95 6.88 35.50
CA PRO A 51 -4.33 6.87 36.81
C PRO A 51 -4.53 8.22 37.55
N PRO A 52 -4.65 8.22 38.89
CA PRO A 52 -4.80 9.46 39.65
C PRO A 52 -3.62 10.41 39.43
N GLY A 53 -3.87 11.59 38.86
CA GLY A 53 -2.85 12.60 38.56
C GLY A 53 -2.27 12.56 37.14
N ALA A 54 -2.74 11.63 36.30
CA ALA A 54 -2.38 11.55 34.89
C ALA A 54 -3.02 12.66 34.04
N ASP A 55 -2.42 12.98 32.90
CA ASP A 55 -2.91 14.01 31.99
C ASP A 55 -4.26 13.56 31.38
N PRO A 56 -5.32 14.38 31.39
CA PRO A 56 -6.60 14.01 30.77
C PRO A 56 -6.53 13.69 29.27
N ASN A 57 -5.44 14.03 28.58
CA ASN A 57 -5.22 13.74 27.16
C ASN A 57 -4.37 12.48 26.87
N GLY A 58 -3.98 11.71 27.90
CA GLY A 58 -3.27 10.46 27.70
C GLY A 58 -4.15 9.33 27.13
N HIS A 59 -3.55 8.19 26.81
CA HIS A 59 -4.26 7.01 26.30
C HIS A 59 -3.70 5.71 26.88
N TRP A 60 -4.54 4.67 26.90
CA TRP A 60 -4.13 3.31 27.29
C TRP A 60 -3.51 2.58 26.11
N HIS A 61 -2.34 1.97 26.33
CA HIS A 61 -1.76 0.99 25.43
C HIS A 61 -1.68 -0.36 26.18
N GLY A 62 -2.66 -1.23 25.93
CA GLY A 62 -2.85 -2.46 26.70
C GLY A 62 -3.20 -2.17 28.18
N ASP A 63 -2.28 -2.53 29.08
CA ASP A 63 -2.39 -2.32 30.53
C ASP A 63 -1.58 -1.11 31.06
N GLU A 64 -0.92 -0.36 30.17
CA GLU A 64 -0.05 0.77 30.50
C GLU A 64 -0.65 2.10 30.03
N TRP A 65 -0.46 3.16 30.81
CA TRP A 65 -0.97 4.50 30.53
C TRP A 65 0.14 5.39 30.00
N HIS A 66 -0.09 6.08 28.87
CA HIS A 66 0.85 7.02 28.26
C HIS A 66 0.29 8.45 28.33
N ASP A 67 1.01 9.33 29.02
CA ASP A 67 0.68 10.76 29.13
C ASP A 67 1.14 11.58 27.91
N GLU A 68 2.18 11.13 27.21
CA GLU A 68 2.71 11.82 26.03
C GLU A 68 1.99 11.31 24.76
N PRO A 69 1.51 12.21 23.88
CA PRO A 69 1.28 11.83 22.49
C PRO A 69 2.58 11.25 21.97
N HIS A 70 2.54 10.09 21.31
CA HIS A 70 3.71 9.62 20.58
C HIS A 70 4.22 10.78 19.74
N GLU A 71 5.52 11.10 19.83
CA GLU A 71 6.14 11.87 18.77
C GLU A 71 5.79 11.11 17.50
N ALA A 72 4.88 11.67 16.70
CA ALA A 72 4.69 11.21 15.35
C ALA A 72 6.08 11.37 14.75
N ASP A 73 6.79 10.26 14.53
CA ASP A 73 8.01 10.24 13.74
C ASP A 73 7.65 11.01 12.48
N GLN A 74 8.11 12.26 12.40
CA GLN A 74 7.71 13.11 11.30
C GLN A 74 8.11 12.35 10.05
N PRO A 75 7.16 12.00 9.16
CA PRO A 75 7.55 11.46 7.87
C PRO A 75 8.59 12.43 7.30
N PRO A 76 9.69 11.91 6.72
CA PRO A 76 10.80 12.74 6.29
C PRO A 76 10.24 13.93 5.53
N ALA A 77 10.54 15.14 6.03
CA ALA A 77 9.96 16.37 5.51
C ALA A 77 10.02 16.33 3.99
N ALA A 78 8.87 16.50 3.32
CA ALA A 78 8.81 16.51 1.86
C ALA A 78 9.94 17.41 1.36
N PRO A 79 10.87 16.90 0.53
CA PRO A 79 12.04 17.68 0.14
C PRO A 79 11.56 19.00 -0.45
N ALA A 80 12.12 20.11 0.03
CA ALA A 80 11.91 21.42 -0.57
C ALA A 80 12.57 21.41 -1.95
N VAL A 81 11.88 20.88 -2.96
CA VAL A 81 12.37 20.85 -4.34
C VAL A 81 12.12 22.23 -4.95
N SER A 82 13.03 23.16 -4.68
CA SER A 82 13.10 24.42 -5.43
C SER A 82 13.75 24.12 -6.78
N GLY A 83 12.92 23.92 -7.80
CA GLY A 83 13.39 23.72 -9.17
C GLY A 83 12.27 23.33 -10.11
N SER A 84 11.90 24.25 -11.00
CA SER A 84 11.15 23.93 -12.21
C SER A 84 11.96 22.92 -13.04
N VAL A 85 11.39 21.73 -13.28
CA VAL A 85 12.03 20.71 -14.12
C VAL A 85 12.17 21.27 -15.53
N PRO A 86 13.39 21.28 -16.13
CA PRO A 86 13.57 21.73 -17.50
C PRO A 86 12.76 20.86 -18.47
N PRO A 87 12.21 21.41 -19.56
CA PRO A 87 11.58 20.62 -20.61
C PRO A 87 12.59 19.62 -21.17
N GLY A 88 12.30 18.31 -21.05
CA GLY A 88 13.18 17.22 -21.49
C GLY A 88 13.79 16.37 -20.37
N ALA A 89 13.07 16.20 -19.24
CA ALA A 89 13.47 15.31 -18.14
C ALA A 89 13.98 13.96 -18.68
N VAL A 90 15.22 13.66 -18.33
CA VAL A 90 15.97 12.50 -18.82
C VAL A 90 15.19 11.24 -18.41
N THR A 91 14.71 10.46 -19.39
CA THR A 91 13.87 9.27 -19.15
C THR A 91 14.64 8.07 -18.59
N LYS A 92 15.88 8.27 -18.14
CA LYS A 92 16.72 7.24 -17.55
C LYS A 92 17.51 7.87 -16.40
N PRO A 93 17.31 7.41 -15.15
CA PRO A 93 18.08 7.92 -14.02
C PRO A 93 19.57 7.70 -14.26
N ASP A 94 20.38 8.75 -14.09
CA ASP A 94 21.83 8.65 -14.09
C ASP A 94 22.29 8.33 -12.67
N PHE A 95 22.19 7.05 -12.32
CA PHE A 95 22.62 6.59 -10.99
C PHE A 95 24.11 6.84 -10.82
N PRO A 96 24.55 7.36 -9.66
CA PRO A 96 25.97 7.43 -9.37
C PRO A 96 26.57 6.02 -9.52
N PRO A 97 27.75 5.90 -10.16
CA PRO A 97 28.40 4.60 -10.34
C PRO A 97 28.61 3.97 -8.97
N VAL A 98 28.24 2.70 -8.85
CA VAL A 98 28.50 1.91 -7.64
C VAL A 98 29.99 1.60 -7.60
N ASP A 99 30.68 1.97 -6.52
CA ASP A 99 32.06 1.54 -6.31
C ASP A 99 32.06 0.01 -6.16
N ALA A 100 32.89 -0.68 -6.94
CA ALA A 100 32.99 -2.14 -6.88
C ALA A 100 33.44 -2.66 -5.51
N ASN A 101 33.99 -1.78 -4.66
CA ASN A 101 34.40 -2.09 -3.28
C ASN A 101 33.37 -1.67 -2.23
N ASP A 102 32.29 -0.99 -2.60
CA ASP A 102 31.23 -0.68 -1.65
C ASP A 102 30.56 -1.97 -1.18
N ASP A 103 30.26 -2.03 0.12
CA ASP A 103 29.37 -3.05 0.67
C ASP A 103 28.00 -3.00 -0.06
N PRO A 104 27.44 -4.12 -0.54
CA PRO A 104 26.18 -4.12 -1.30
C PRO A 104 25.00 -3.49 -0.57
N VAL A 105 24.95 -3.61 0.77
CA VAL A 105 23.92 -2.96 1.60
C VAL A 105 24.13 -1.44 1.60
N ALA A 106 25.36 -0.97 1.83
CA ALA A 106 25.69 0.46 1.74
C ALA A 106 25.38 1.05 0.35
N ALA A 107 25.69 0.33 -0.74
CA ALA A 107 25.36 0.73 -2.09
C ALA A 107 23.84 0.83 -2.33
N ALA A 108 23.06 -0.10 -1.77
CA ALA A 108 21.59 -0.05 -1.82
C ALA A 108 21.03 1.19 -1.09
N TYR A 109 21.55 1.53 0.08
CA TYR A 109 21.14 2.74 0.80
C TYR A 109 21.56 4.03 0.08
N LYS A 110 22.75 4.09 -0.54
CA LYS A 110 23.15 5.23 -1.40
C LYS A 110 22.17 5.42 -2.56
N ARG A 111 21.70 4.33 -3.16
CA ARG A 111 20.69 4.39 -4.23
C ARG A 111 19.32 4.84 -3.70
N LEU A 112 18.92 4.38 -2.52
CA LEU A 112 17.68 4.82 -1.88
C LEU A 112 17.71 6.32 -1.58
N ASP A 113 18.82 6.83 -1.06
CA ASP A 113 19.05 8.27 -0.83
C ASP A 113 19.00 9.08 -2.13
N TYR A 114 19.60 8.56 -3.21
CA TYR A 114 19.51 9.18 -4.53
C TYR A 114 18.05 9.27 -5.02
N ILE A 115 17.27 8.19 -4.88
CA ILE A 115 15.84 8.17 -5.24
C ILE A 115 15.08 9.26 -4.48
N ALA A 116 15.27 9.32 -3.15
CA ALA A 116 14.61 10.30 -2.30
C ALA A 116 14.94 11.75 -2.68
N LYS A 117 16.18 12.03 -3.11
CA LYS A 117 16.63 13.37 -3.52
C LYS A 117 16.26 13.75 -4.95
N ASN A 118 15.96 12.79 -5.81
CA ASN A 118 15.72 13.00 -7.24
C ASN A 118 14.40 12.36 -7.70
N PRO A 119 13.26 12.68 -7.06
CA PRO A 119 12.01 11.94 -7.28
C PRO A 119 11.49 12.03 -8.74
N TYR A 120 11.89 13.06 -9.49
CA TYR A 120 11.51 13.24 -10.90
C TYR A 120 12.38 12.46 -11.91
N ALA A 121 13.40 11.71 -11.47
CA ALA A 121 14.27 10.96 -12.39
C ALA A 121 13.57 9.78 -13.07
N TRP A 122 12.38 9.39 -12.60
CA TRP A 122 11.53 8.34 -13.17
C TRP A 122 10.33 8.90 -13.95
N GLY A 123 10.36 10.19 -14.26
CA GLY A 123 9.26 10.88 -14.92
C GLY A 123 8.34 11.60 -13.94
N GLY A 124 7.11 11.84 -14.40
CA GLY A 124 6.21 12.77 -13.74
C GLY A 124 6.55 14.23 -14.01
N GLY A 125 5.68 15.12 -13.57
CA GLY A 125 5.83 16.56 -13.76
C GLY A 125 5.52 17.30 -12.46
N HIS A 126 6.23 18.40 -12.21
CA HIS A 126 5.81 19.29 -11.15
C HIS A 126 4.48 19.93 -11.56
N SER A 127 3.42 19.64 -10.81
CA SER A 127 2.11 20.28 -11.01
C SER A 127 1.82 21.31 -9.92
N GLU A 128 1.35 22.49 -10.33
CA GLU A 128 0.80 23.48 -9.39
C GLU A 128 -0.45 22.93 -8.70
N ARG A 129 -1.28 22.14 -9.41
CA ARG A 129 -2.46 21.51 -8.81
C ARG A 129 -2.05 20.43 -7.82
N ALA A 130 -1.04 19.59 -8.14
CA ALA A 130 -0.50 18.66 -7.16
C ALA A 130 0.02 19.36 -5.90
N THR A 131 0.63 20.54 -6.05
CA THR A 131 1.10 21.33 -4.89
C THR A 131 -0.05 21.78 -3.99
N GLN A 132 -1.18 22.19 -4.58
CA GLN A 132 -2.39 22.55 -3.84
C GLN A 132 -3.00 21.34 -3.14
N LEU A 133 -3.16 20.22 -3.88
CA LEU A 133 -3.70 18.97 -3.34
C LEU A 133 -2.86 18.42 -2.18
N ILE A 134 -1.52 18.46 -2.30
CA ILE A 134 -0.61 18.07 -1.21
C ILE A 134 -0.85 18.92 0.04
N ALA A 135 -1.10 20.22 -0.12
CA ALA A 135 -1.39 21.11 1.01
C ALA A 135 -2.80 20.89 1.60
N GLU A 136 -3.78 20.52 0.78
CA GLU A 136 -5.14 20.19 1.22
C GLU A 136 -5.21 18.84 1.96
N LEU A 137 -4.38 17.88 1.57
CA LEU A 137 -4.36 16.50 2.10
C LEU A 137 -3.41 16.29 3.29
N MET A 138 -2.72 17.35 3.74
CA MET A 138 -1.74 17.28 4.84
C MET A 138 -2.04 18.35 5.93
N PRO A 139 -2.02 17.97 7.22
CA PRO A 139 -1.83 16.62 7.75
C PRO A 139 -3.02 15.70 7.39
N PRO A 140 -2.82 14.38 7.36
CA PRO A 140 -3.90 13.44 7.05
C PRO A 140 -5.03 13.60 8.09
N PRO A 141 -6.29 13.63 7.66
CA PRO A 141 -7.41 13.72 8.58
C PRO A 141 -7.57 12.39 9.34
N VAL A 142 -7.81 12.48 10.65
CA VAL A 142 -8.22 11.32 11.45
C VAL A 142 -9.71 11.11 11.25
N LEU A 143 -10.06 10.11 10.43
CA LEU A 143 -11.47 9.81 10.16
C LEU A 143 -12.14 9.18 11.39
N VAL A 144 -13.27 9.75 11.80
CA VAL A 144 -14.08 9.23 12.93
C VAL A 144 -15.18 8.29 12.40
N HIS A 145 -15.69 8.57 11.21
CA HIS A 145 -16.69 7.76 10.52
C HIS A 145 -16.21 7.33 9.13
N HIS A 146 -16.71 6.18 8.67
CA HIS A 146 -16.40 5.66 7.33
C HIS A 146 -16.79 6.62 6.21
N ASP A 147 -17.84 7.43 6.41
CA ASP A 147 -18.35 8.35 5.40
C ASP A 147 -17.53 9.66 5.32
N ASP A 148 -16.70 9.96 6.32
CA ASP A 148 -15.90 11.19 6.38
C ASP A 148 -14.73 11.19 5.36
N GLY A 149 -14.43 10.02 4.76
CA GLY A 149 -13.30 9.84 3.86
C GLY A 149 -13.57 10.11 2.38
N GLU A 150 -14.82 10.32 1.96
CA GLU A 150 -15.16 10.38 0.53
C GLU A 150 -14.52 11.58 -0.19
N GLU A 151 -14.52 12.76 0.43
CA GLU A 151 -13.90 13.97 -0.13
C GLU A 151 -12.37 13.82 -0.22
N VAL A 152 -11.76 13.31 0.85
CA VAL A 152 -10.30 13.08 0.91
C VAL A 152 -9.87 12.04 -0.12
N TYR A 153 -10.67 10.98 -0.29
CA TYR A 153 -10.47 9.97 -1.31
C TYR A 153 -10.51 10.57 -2.72
N ALA A 154 -11.49 11.43 -3.02
CA ALA A 154 -11.58 12.11 -4.32
C ALA A 154 -10.37 13.02 -4.60
N LEU A 155 -9.89 13.75 -3.58
CA LEU A 155 -8.69 14.59 -3.69
C LEU A 155 -7.42 13.75 -3.92
N MET A 156 -7.31 12.59 -3.27
CA MET A 156 -6.20 11.66 -3.51
C MET A 156 -6.24 11.06 -4.92
N GLU A 157 -7.42 10.74 -5.47
CA GLU A 157 -7.56 10.28 -6.85
C GLU A 157 -7.15 11.37 -7.85
N GLU A 158 -7.53 12.62 -7.60
CA GLU A 158 -7.08 13.77 -8.38
C GLU A 158 -5.55 13.90 -8.31
N LEU A 159 -4.96 13.76 -7.12
CA LEU A 159 -3.51 13.84 -6.92
C LEU A 159 -2.75 12.75 -7.70
N ILE A 160 -3.31 11.54 -7.80
CA ILE A 160 -2.73 10.46 -8.62
C ILE A 160 -2.74 10.84 -10.10
N VAL A 161 -3.81 11.46 -10.58
CA VAL A 161 -3.92 11.90 -11.99
C VAL A 161 -2.88 12.95 -12.35
N GLU A 162 -2.50 13.82 -11.40
CA GLU A 162 -1.45 14.81 -11.61
C GLU A 162 -0.06 14.20 -11.85
N ASN A 163 0.14 12.92 -11.51
CA ASN A 163 1.36 12.15 -11.75
C ASN A 163 2.63 12.88 -11.26
N ASP A 164 2.53 13.51 -10.10
CA ASP A 164 3.62 14.18 -9.42
C ASP A 164 4.28 13.21 -8.43
N PRO A 165 5.57 12.87 -8.56
CA PRO A 165 6.25 11.92 -7.67
C PRO A 165 6.21 12.30 -6.19
N ARG A 166 6.02 13.59 -5.84
CA ARG A 166 5.85 14.05 -4.46
C ARG A 166 4.56 13.54 -3.83
N ALA A 167 3.58 13.15 -4.64
CA ALA A 167 2.33 12.57 -4.17
C ALA A 167 2.55 11.30 -3.34
N ALA A 168 3.63 10.55 -3.58
CA ALA A 168 3.87 9.30 -2.88
C ALA A 168 3.87 9.43 -1.35
N ALA A 169 4.48 10.50 -0.83
CA ALA A 169 4.49 10.77 0.61
C ALA A 169 3.08 11.01 1.14
N VAL A 170 2.30 11.85 0.47
CA VAL A 170 0.92 12.17 0.88
C VAL A 170 0.01 10.96 0.79
N LEU A 171 0.14 10.16 -0.27
CA LEU A 171 -0.65 8.96 -0.48
C LEU A 171 -0.38 7.93 0.62
N ILE A 172 0.88 7.57 0.88
CA ILE A 172 1.19 6.56 1.90
C ILE A 172 0.80 7.04 3.30
N THR A 173 1.01 8.31 3.61
CA THR A 173 0.62 8.89 4.90
C THR A 173 -0.90 8.90 5.08
N ASN A 174 -1.69 9.25 4.07
CA ASN A 174 -3.16 9.18 4.19
C ASN A 174 -3.67 7.72 4.27
N ILE A 175 -3.01 6.77 3.62
CA ILE A 175 -3.34 5.35 3.72
C ILE A 175 -3.08 4.81 5.13
N CYS A 176 -1.89 5.06 5.67
CA CYS A 176 -1.45 4.47 6.93
C CYS A 176 -1.87 5.28 8.17
N GLU A 177 -1.93 6.60 8.08
CA GLU A 177 -2.25 7.45 9.24
C GLU A 177 -3.68 7.99 9.16
N GLY A 178 -4.14 8.35 7.97
CA GLY A 178 -5.53 8.75 7.74
C GLY A 178 -6.52 7.58 7.68
N SER A 179 -6.01 6.34 7.57
CA SER A 179 -6.81 5.12 7.37
C SER A 179 -7.69 5.15 6.11
N ILE A 180 -7.23 5.86 5.06
CA ILE A 180 -7.93 5.99 3.78
C ILE A 180 -7.28 5.06 2.77
N ALA A 181 -7.85 3.87 2.60
CA ALA A 181 -7.33 2.87 1.69
C ALA A 181 -8.32 2.57 0.56
N GLY A 182 -7.79 2.44 -0.65
CA GLY A 182 -8.53 1.96 -1.82
C GLY A 182 -7.60 1.45 -2.92
N HIS A 183 -8.19 0.72 -3.87
CA HIS A 183 -7.42 0.10 -4.96
C HIS A 183 -6.72 1.14 -5.84
N SER A 184 -7.35 2.30 -6.08
CA SER A 184 -6.74 3.37 -6.87
C SER A 184 -5.49 3.94 -6.19
N MET A 185 -5.49 4.08 -4.86
CA MET A 185 -4.32 4.53 -4.10
C MET A 185 -3.16 3.54 -4.18
N PHE A 186 -3.50 2.25 -4.16
CA PHE A 186 -2.54 1.18 -4.39
C PHE A 186 -1.89 1.27 -5.77
N ASP A 187 -2.71 1.37 -6.80
CA ASP A 187 -2.20 1.43 -8.16
C ASP A 187 -1.46 2.76 -8.43
N GLY A 188 -1.88 3.86 -7.78
CA GLY A 188 -1.20 5.15 -7.81
C GLY A 188 0.21 5.11 -7.24
N LEU A 189 0.40 4.55 -6.04
CA LEU A 189 1.75 4.39 -5.45
C LEU A 189 2.65 3.49 -6.30
N VAL A 190 2.09 2.39 -6.85
CA VAL A 190 2.83 1.51 -7.73
C VAL A 190 3.21 2.21 -9.04
N ALA A 191 2.30 2.99 -9.62
CA ALA A 191 2.53 3.76 -10.84
C ALA A 191 3.57 4.87 -10.67
N ILE A 192 3.65 5.50 -9.49
CA ILE A 192 4.74 6.43 -9.15
C ILE A 192 6.08 5.69 -9.16
N GLY A 193 6.12 4.45 -8.67
CA GLY A 193 7.26 3.56 -8.82
C GLY A 193 8.40 3.84 -7.82
N PRO A 194 9.68 3.87 -8.24
CA PRO A 194 10.82 4.01 -7.34
C PRO A 194 10.75 5.21 -6.37
N PRO A 195 10.30 6.42 -6.76
CA PRO A 195 10.13 7.55 -5.85
C PRO A 195 9.24 7.28 -4.62
N ALA A 196 8.34 6.28 -4.68
CA ALA A 196 7.51 5.93 -3.54
C ALA A 196 8.24 5.10 -2.47
N VAL A 197 9.30 4.37 -2.84
CA VAL A 197 9.99 3.42 -1.97
C VAL A 197 10.54 4.05 -0.67
N PRO A 198 11.20 5.23 -0.69
CA PRO A 198 11.68 5.86 0.54
C PRO A 198 10.58 6.17 1.56
N TYR A 199 9.35 6.43 1.10
CA TYR A 199 8.22 6.76 1.96
C TYR A 199 7.49 5.53 2.49
N ILE A 200 7.53 4.40 1.76
CA ILE A 200 6.88 3.16 2.18
C ILE A 200 7.78 2.35 3.13
N LEU A 201 9.10 2.37 2.94
CA LEU A 201 10.05 1.58 3.75
C LEU A 201 9.92 1.75 5.27
N PRO A 202 9.70 2.96 5.83
CA PRO A 202 9.50 3.16 7.26
C PRO A 202 8.33 2.37 7.86
N TYR A 203 7.33 1.99 7.04
CA TYR A 203 6.18 1.22 7.51
C TYR A 203 6.47 -0.28 7.68
N LEU A 204 7.63 -0.80 7.23
CA LEU A 204 8.08 -2.19 7.46
C LEU A 204 8.74 -2.41 8.84
N ARG A 205 8.33 -1.68 9.88
CA ARG A 205 8.89 -1.80 11.24
C ARG A 205 8.04 -2.72 12.11
N GLU A 206 8.66 -3.30 13.14
CA GLU A 206 7.95 -3.99 14.22
C GLU A 206 6.83 -3.09 14.79
N ASP A 207 5.74 -3.70 15.23
CA ASP A 207 4.56 -3.04 15.80
C ASP A 207 3.75 -2.13 14.85
N ASN A 208 4.15 -2.00 13.58
CA ASN A 208 3.36 -1.27 12.60
C ASN A 208 2.28 -2.16 11.99
N VAL A 209 1.01 -1.86 12.30
CA VAL A 209 -0.16 -2.57 11.73
C VAL A 209 -0.24 -2.49 10.20
N TRP A 210 0.48 -1.56 9.57
CA TRP A 210 0.56 -1.38 8.12
C TRP A 210 1.74 -2.09 7.47
N ALA A 211 2.59 -2.80 8.22
CA ALA A 211 3.76 -3.47 7.67
C ALA A 211 3.39 -4.49 6.58
N GLY A 212 2.25 -5.19 6.71
CA GLY A 212 1.78 -6.14 5.71
C GLY A 212 1.39 -5.45 4.39
N MET A 213 0.74 -4.30 4.50
CA MET A 213 0.36 -3.47 3.36
C MET A 213 1.60 -2.84 2.69
N ALA A 214 2.54 -2.31 3.48
CA ALA A 214 3.81 -1.80 2.98
C ALA A 214 4.61 -2.87 2.22
N ALA A 215 4.61 -4.12 2.70
CA ALA A 215 5.24 -5.25 2.00
C ALA A 215 4.59 -5.52 0.63
N GLN A 216 3.26 -5.39 0.51
CA GLN A 216 2.57 -5.53 -0.76
C GLN A 216 2.91 -4.40 -1.75
N PHE A 217 2.95 -3.14 -1.30
CA PHE A 217 3.36 -2.03 -2.16
C PHE A 217 4.79 -2.24 -2.70
N LEU A 218 5.73 -2.51 -1.78
CA LEU A 218 7.14 -2.64 -2.13
C LEU A 218 7.40 -3.83 -3.06
N SER A 219 6.71 -4.95 -2.86
CA SER A 219 6.85 -6.11 -3.75
C SER A 219 6.32 -5.85 -5.16
N ARG A 220 5.18 -5.17 -5.31
CA ARG A 220 4.66 -4.76 -6.63
C ARG A 220 5.61 -3.78 -7.33
N ILE A 221 6.07 -2.74 -6.64
CA ILE A 221 7.06 -1.80 -7.20
C ILE A 221 8.35 -2.54 -7.60
N ALA A 222 8.82 -3.48 -6.79
CA ALA A 222 10.02 -4.27 -7.10
C ALA A 222 9.86 -5.19 -8.32
N VAL A 223 8.65 -5.70 -8.58
CA VAL A 223 8.36 -6.47 -9.79
C VAL A 223 8.31 -5.59 -11.05
N ASP A 224 7.73 -4.39 -10.94
CA ASP A 224 7.55 -3.50 -12.09
C ASP A 224 8.83 -2.70 -12.41
N TYR A 225 9.67 -2.43 -11.41
CA TYR A 225 10.88 -1.59 -11.52
C TYR A 225 12.17 -2.27 -11.00
N PRO A 226 12.47 -3.55 -11.35
CA PRO A 226 13.57 -4.30 -10.77
C PRO A 226 14.94 -3.69 -11.09
N SER A 227 15.13 -3.21 -12.33
CA SER A 227 16.40 -2.59 -12.75
C SER A 227 16.63 -1.22 -12.11
N ASP A 228 15.55 -0.49 -11.82
CA ASP A 228 15.60 0.86 -11.27
C ASP A 228 15.79 0.87 -9.76
N LEU A 229 15.34 -0.19 -9.08
CA LEU A 229 15.62 -0.40 -7.66
C LEU A 229 16.97 -1.10 -7.43
N GLY A 230 17.40 -1.97 -8.35
CA GLY A 230 18.68 -2.67 -8.26
C GLY A 230 18.86 -3.35 -6.90
N GLY A 231 20.01 -3.11 -6.26
CA GLY A 231 20.35 -3.71 -4.96
C GLY A 231 19.38 -3.39 -3.81
N ILE A 232 18.48 -2.40 -3.94
CA ILE A 232 17.46 -2.12 -2.92
C ILE A 232 16.53 -3.33 -2.72
N VAL A 233 16.20 -4.04 -3.80
CA VAL A 233 15.31 -5.21 -3.72
C VAL A 233 15.94 -6.31 -2.88
N ASP A 234 17.16 -6.73 -3.23
CA ASP A 234 17.84 -7.86 -2.59
C ASP A 234 18.43 -7.55 -1.21
N HIS A 235 18.86 -6.31 -0.99
CA HIS A 235 19.61 -5.94 0.23
C HIS A 235 18.79 -5.14 1.25
N ILE A 236 17.59 -4.66 0.89
CA ILE A 236 16.73 -3.88 1.81
C ILE A 236 15.32 -4.47 1.87
N ILE A 237 14.61 -4.56 0.72
CA ILE A 237 13.20 -4.95 0.70
C ILE A 237 13.02 -6.41 1.08
N ILE A 238 13.67 -7.35 0.37
CA ILE A 238 13.54 -8.78 0.64
C ILE A 238 13.90 -9.12 2.09
N PRO A 239 15.06 -8.71 2.63
CA PRO A 239 15.42 -9.03 4.02
C PRO A 239 14.36 -8.59 5.05
N LYS A 240 13.80 -7.37 4.90
CA LYS A 240 12.76 -6.86 5.80
C LYS A 240 11.45 -7.66 5.68
N ILE A 241 11.01 -7.98 4.46
CA ILE A 241 9.80 -8.78 4.27
C ILE A 241 10.02 -10.23 4.77
N THR A 242 11.22 -10.80 4.59
CA THR A 242 11.60 -12.11 5.12
C THR A 242 11.55 -12.15 6.64
N GLU A 243 12.02 -11.11 7.31
CA GLU A 243 11.92 -10.98 8.77
C GLU A 243 10.46 -11.04 9.22
N ILE A 244 9.58 -10.24 8.61
CA ILE A 244 8.14 -10.24 8.91
C ILE A 244 7.52 -11.61 8.64
N ALA A 245 7.79 -12.22 7.49
CA ALA A 245 7.24 -13.52 7.12
C ALA A 245 7.71 -14.66 8.04
N GLY A 246 8.86 -14.50 8.69
CA GLY A 246 9.44 -15.43 9.65
C GLY A 246 8.85 -15.38 11.05
N ASP A 247 7.94 -14.44 11.36
CA ASP A 247 7.23 -14.37 12.65
C ASP A 247 6.12 -15.43 12.73
N GLU A 248 6.51 -16.70 12.87
CA GLU A 248 5.59 -17.85 12.82
C GLU A 248 4.53 -17.85 13.93
N ASN A 249 4.82 -17.23 15.07
CA ASN A 249 3.91 -17.16 16.21
C ASN A 249 3.07 -15.89 16.24
N PHE A 250 3.31 -14.97 15.29
CA PHE A 250 2.60 -13.69 15.18
C PHE A 250 2.79 -12.77 16.40
N GLU A 251 3.90 -12.93 17.12
CA GLU A 251 4.15 -12.20 18.36
C GLU A 251 4.50 -10.73 18.10
N ARG A 252 5.08 -10.40 16.94
CA ARG A 252 5.56 -9.05 16.61
C ARG A 252 4.70 -8.34 15.57
N TYR A 253 4.19 -9.06 14.58
CA TYR A 253 3.55 -8.45 13.40
C TYR A 253 2.06 -8.76 13.25
N GLY A 254 1.54 -9.76 13.99
CA GLY A 254 0.16 -10.23 13.84
C GLY A 254 -0.05 -11.08 12.57
N SER A 255 -1.08 -11.94 12.59
CA SER A 255 -1.24 -12.97 11.54
C SER A 255 -1.54 -12.43 10.15
N GLY A 256 -2.31 -11.35 10.04
CA GLY A 256 -2.62 -10.70 8.75
C GLY A 256 -1.35 -10.18 8.06
N THR A 257 -0.52 -9.46 8.79
CA THR A 257 0.76 -8.92 8.31
C THR A 257 1.70 -10.01 7.84
N VAL A 258 1.84 -11.10 8.61
CA VAL A 258 2.71 -12.23 8.25
C VAL A 258 2.22 -12.94 6.99
N ILE A 259 0.90 -13.12 6.83
CA ILE A 259 0.31 -13.69 5.61
C ILE A 259 0.62 -12.81 4.39
N ASP A 260 0.48 -11.50 4.52
CA ASP A 260 0.72 -10.58 3.42
C ASP A 260 2.20 -10.46 3.06
N ALA A 261 3.10 -10.50 4.04
CA ALA A 261 4.55 -10.60 3.81
C ALA A 261 4.91 -11.89 3.05
N LYS A 262 4.30 -13.03 3.39
CA LYS A 262 4.49 -14.30 2.65
C LYS A 262 4.02 -14.20 1.20
N LYS A 263 2.87 -13.54 0.95
CA LYS A 263 2.41 -13.28 -0.43
C LYS A 263 3.37 -12.36 -1.18
N ALA A 264 3.87 -11.31 -0.52
CA ALA A 264 4.84 -10.38 -1.09
C ALA A 264 6.15 -11.08 -1.48
N LEU A 265 6.67 -11.99 -0.64
CA LEU A 265 7.83 -12.83 -0.99
C LEU A 265 7.56 -13.74 -2.17
N SER A 266 6.40 -14.40 -2.20
CA SER A 266 6.02 -15.26 -3.31
C SER A 266 5.95 -14.47 -4.63
N LEU A 267 5.45 -13.23 -4.60
CA LEU A 267 5.45 -12.33 -5.76
C LEU A 267 6.86 -11.98 -6.24
N LEU A 268 7.82 -11.88 -5.31
CA LEU A 268 9.25 -11.66 -5.60
C LEU A 268 10.00 -12.95 -5.98
N GLY A 269 9.32 -14.09 -6.07
CA GLY A 269 9.92 -15.39 -6.38
C GLY A 269 10.79 -15.96 -5.26
N ARG A 270 10.44 -15.66 -4.00
CA ARG A 270 11.09 -16.17 -2.79
C ARG A 270 10.20 -17.15 -2.04
#